data_AF-A7TPT8-F1
#
_entry.id   AF-A7TPT8-F1
#
_cell.length_a   1.000
_cell.length_b   1.000
_cell.length_c   1.000
_cell.angle_alpha   90.00
_cell.angle_beta   90.00
_cell.angle_gamma   90.00
#
_symmetry.space_group_name_H-M   'P 1'
#
loop_
_entity.id
_entity.type
_entity.pdbx_description
1 polymer ?
#
loop_
_entity_poly.entity_id
_entity_poly.type
_entity_poly.pdbx_seq_one_letter_code
_entity_poly.pdbx_strand_id
1 'polypeptide(L)'
;MVKVESTEAHLENGARPYPTYIDDPEDEPNGKKRKLQLKYISNKSRRQVTFSKRRIGLMKKCYELSVMTGVNMLLLVASTDSKLVYTFSTPKLRRFIEENEGKSLVRNCLKKEDS
;
A
#
# COMPACT_ATOMS: atom_id res chain seq x y z
N MET A 1 -8.96 6.31 15.35
CA MET A 1 -9.78 6.30 14.12
C MET A 1 -8.91 5.80 12.98
N VAL A 2 -9.25 4.66 12.35
CA VAL A 2 -8.50 4.12 11.18
C VAL A 2 -8.78 5.05 10.00
N LYS A 3 -7.74 5.71 9.50
CA LYS A 3 -7.86 6.63 8.35
C LYS A 3 -7.61 5.82 7.08
N VAL A 4 -8.65 5.70 6.27
CA VAL A 4 -8.56 5.17 4.90
C VAL A 4 -8.13 6.34 4.04
N GLU A 5 -6.89 6.31 3.55
CA GLU A 5 -6.48 7.25 2.52
C GLU A 5 -6.67 6.56 1.17
N SER A 6 -7.67 7.03 0.43
CA SER A 6 -7.79 6.77 -0.99
C SER A 6 -6.70 7.56 -1.70
N THR A 7 -5.67 6.89 -2.22
CA THR A 7 -4.88 7.48 -3.29
C THR A 7 -5.72 7.38 -4.56
N GLU A 8 -6.49 8.42 -4.85
CA GLU A 8 -7.18 8.52 -6.14
C GLU A 8 -6.13 8.59 -7.24
N ALA A 9 -6.25 7.70 -8.23
CA ALA A 9 -5.57 7.87 -9.51
C ALA A 9 -6.29 8.98 -10.29
N HIS A 10 -6.09 10.24 -9.88
CA HIS A 10 -6.47 11.38 -10.71
C HIS A 10 -5.47 11.47 -11.87
N LEU A 11 -5.92 11.09 -13.05
CA LEU A 11 -5.23 11.33 -14.32
C LEU A 11 -5.64 12.71 -14.83
N GLU A 12 -4.99 13.76 -14.34
CA GLU A 12 -4.94 15.03 -15.06
C GLU A 12 -3.50 15.28 -15.51
N ASN A 13 -3.34 15.27 -16.83
CA ASN A 13 -2.22 15.78 -17.65
C ASN A 13 -0.88 15.98 -16.93
N GLY A 14 -0.01 14.96 -17.01
CA GLY A 14 1.45 15.13 -16.88
C GLY A 14 2.05 14.87 -15.49
N ALA A 15 1.26 14.63 -14.45
CA ALA A 15 1.80 14.27 -13.13
C ALA A 15 2.05 12.76 -13.01
N ARG A 16 3.29 12.36 -12.67
CA ARG A 16 3.64 10.96 -12.37
C ARG A 16 2.85 10.50 -11.12
N PRO A 17 2.03 9.43 -11.19
CA PRO A 17 1.09 9.10 -10.11
C PRO A 17 1.72 8.50 -8.83
N TYR A 18 3.05 8.41 -8.74
CA TYR A 18 3.73 8.05 -7.49
C TYR A 18 5.08 8.78 -7.39
N PRO A 19 5.43 9.36 -6.23
CA PRO A 19 6.76 9.93 -6.03
C PRO A 19 7.80 8.85 -6.29
N THR A 20 8.64 9.08 -7.29
CA THR A 20 9.77 8.21 -7.63
C THR A 20 10.82 8.39 -6.55
N TYR A 21 10.88 7.41 -5.65
CA TYR A 21 11.93 7.20 -4.65
C TYR A 21 12.02 8.30 -3.58
N ILE A 22 11.68 7.94 -2.35
CA ILE A 22 12.26 8.62 -1.19
C ILE A 22 13.67 8.03 -1.09
N ASP A 23 14.69 8.86 -1.30
CA ASP A 23 16.07 8.48 -1.03
C ASP A 23 16.17 8.10 0.45
N ASP A 24 16.23 6.80 0.73
CA ASP A 24 16.50 6.28 2.07
C ASP A 24 18.01 6.40 2.31
N PRO A 25 18.46 7.17 3.32
CA PRO A 25 19.89 7.40 3.59
C PRO A 25 20.64 6.14 4.11
N GLU A 26 19.98 4.98 4.21
CA GLU A 26 20.56 3.72 4.70
C GLU A 26 20.89 2.68 3.60
N ASP A 27 20.70 3.00 2.32
CA ASP A 27 21.27 2.14 1.27
C ASP A 27 22.81 2.31 1.31
N GLU A 28 23.49 1.39 2.01
CA GLU A 28 24.95 1.32 2.11
C GLU A 28 25.61 1.52 0.73
N PRO A 29 26.76 2.20 0.66
CA PRO A 29 27.38 2.70 -0.58
C PRO A 29 27.86 1.62 -1.57
N ASN A 30 27.53 0.35 -1.35
CA ASN A 30 28.04 -0.77 -2.14
C ASN A 30 26.95 -1.58 -2.89
N GLY A 31 25.74 -1.05 -3.07
CA GLY A 31 24.79 -1.49 -4.12
C GLY A 31 24.30 -2.94 -4.08
N LYS A 32 24.67 -3.75 -3.07
CA LYS A 32 24.27 -5.15 -2.98
C LYS A 32 22.95 -5.27 -2.23
N LYS A 33 21.88 -5.64 -2.96
CA LYS A 33 20.61 -6.07 -2.37
C LYS A 33 20.87 -7.22 -1.39
N ARG A 34 20.84 -6.94 -0.07
CA ARG A 34 20.90 -8.00 0.95
C ARG A 34 19.67 -8.90 0.79
N LYS A 35 19.89 -10.21 0.65
CA LYS A 35 18.80 -11.19 0.67
C LYS A 35 18.15 -11.17 2.06
N LEU A 36 16.92 -10.66 2.14
CA LEU A 36 16.10 -10.77 3.36
C LEU A 36 15.44 -12.15 3.42
N GLN A 37 15.53 -12.80 4.57
CA GLN A 37 14.69 -13.97 4.87
C GLN A 37 13.22 -13.58 4.90
N LEU A 38 12.34 -14.46 4.42
CA LEU A 38 10.89 -14.25 4.46
C LEU A 38 10.35 -14.57 5.86
N LYS A 39 10.58 -13.65 6.79
CA LYS A 39 10.12 -13.72 8.18
C LYS A 39 9.77 -12.32 8.68
N TYR A 40 9.09 -12.24 9.83
CA TYR A 40 8.79 -10.97 10.47
C TYR A 40 10.08 -10.19 10.77
N ILE A 41 10.11 -8.90 10.42
CA ILE A 41 11.26 -8.01 10.67
C ILE A 41 11.09 -7.42 12.06
N SER A 42 11.88 -7.87 13.03
CA SER A 42 11.76 -7.42 14.43
C SER A 42 12.14 -5.95 14.60
N ASN A 43 13.21 -5.50 13.93
CA ASN A 43 13.66 -4.11 13.99
C ASN A 43 12.62 -3.17 13.35
N LYS A 44 12.09 -2.23 14.14
CA LYS A 44 11.00 -1.33 13.76
C LYS A 44 11.36 -0.45 12.55
N SER A 45 12.51 0.25 12.57
CA SER A 45 12.92 1.14 11.48
C SER A 45 13.08 0.37 10.17
N ARG A 46 13.78 -0.76 10.20
CA ARG A 46 13.94 -1.63 9.01
C ARG A 46 12.61 -2.18 8.50
N ARG A 47 11.68 -2.51 9.41
CA ARG A 47 10.33 -2.98 9.06
C ARG A 47 9.54 -1.86 8.38
N GLN A 48 9.60 -0.63 8.88
CA GLN A 48 8.91 0.52 8.30
C GLN A 48 9.46 0.88 6.91
N VAL A 49 10.78 0.93 6.74
CA VAL A 49 11.42 1.13 5.43
C VAL A 49 11.03 0.02 4.45
N THR A 50 11.13 -1.24 4.88
CA THR A 50 10.76 -2.39 4.03
C THR A 50 9.28 -2.35 3.66
N PHE A 51 8.40 -2.03 4.60
CA PHE A 51 6.96 -1.87 4.36
C PHE A 51 6.71 -0.80 3.30
N SER A 52 7.31 0.38 3.44
CA SER A 52 7.18 1.47 2.46
C SER A 52 7.64 1.05 1.06
N LYS A 53 8.86 0.51 0.94
CA LYS A 53 9.39 0.05 -0.36
C LYS A 53 8.53 -1.06 -0.99
N ARG A 54 8.15 -2.09 -0.22
CA ARG A 54 7.35 -3.23 -0.73
C ARG A 54 5.91 -2.86 -1.06
N ARG A 55 5.25 -2.03 -0.25
CA ARG A 55 3.89 -1.55 -0.50
C ARG A 55 3.82 -0.80 -1.82
N ILE A 56 4.76 0.12 -2.07
CA ILE A 56 4.83 0.88 -3.33
C ILE A 56 5.06 -0.06 -4.51
N GLY A 57 6.04 -0.97 -4.40
CA GLY A 57 6.31 -1.95 -5.47
C GLY A 57 5.12 -2.87 -5.77
N LEU A 58 4.37 -3.27 -4.74
CA LEU A 58 3.16 -4.07 -4.90
C LEU A 58 2.04 -3.30 -5.57
N MET A 59 1.79 -2.04 -5.16
CA MET A 59 0.81 -1.16 -5.81
C MET A 59 1.10 -0.96 -7.29
N LYS A 60 2.38 -0.74 -7.64
CA LYS A 60 2.81 -0.61 -9.04
C LYS A 60 2.51 -1.87 -9.85
N LYS A 61 2.80 -3.06 -9.31
CA LYS A 61 2.49 -4.33 -9.99
C LYS A 61 0.99 -4.54 -10.18
N CYS A 62 0.17 -4.21 -9.18
CA CYS A 62 -1.29 -4.28 -9.31
C CYS A 62 -1.78 -3.31 -10.39
N TYR A 63 -1.25 -2.09 -10.45
CA TYR A 63 -1.56 -1.15 -11.52
C TYR A 63 -1.20 -1.72 -12.90
N GLU A 64 0.06 -2.13 -13.10
CA GLU A 64 0.56 -2.69 -14.37
C GLU A 64 -0.30 -3.87 -14.83
N LEU A 65 -0.56 -4.83 -13.95
CA LEU A 65 -1.37 -6.01 -14.29
C LEU A 65 -2.82 -5.62 -14.65
N SER A 66 -3.45 -4.69 -13.93
CA SER A 66 -4.81 -4.24 -14.25
C SER A 66 -4.89 -3.59 -15.63
N VAL A 67 -3.88 -2.79 -16.00
CA VAL A 67 -3.82 -2.10 -17.29
C VAL A 67 -3.53 -3.09 -18.41
N MET A 68 -2.57 -3.99 -18.22
CA MET A 68 -2.13 -4.94 -19.25
C MET A 68 -3.19 -6.00 -19.59
N THR A 69 -4.04 -6.36 -18.63
CA THR A 69 -4.97 -7.50 -18.77
C THR A 69 -6.44 -7.14 -18.62
N GLY A 70 -6.77 -5.91 -18.22
CA GLY A 70 -8.15 -5.47 -18.03
C GLY A 70 -8.88 -6.14 -16.85
N VAL A 71 -8.17 -6.84 -15.98
CA VAL A 71 -8.76 -7.50 -14.80
C VAL A 71 -9.16 -6.47 -13.73
N ASN A 72 -10.24 -6.75 -13.01
CA ASN A 72 -10.63 -5.95 -11.84
C ASN A 72 -9.83 -6.42 -10.62
N MET A 73 -9.22 -5.48 -9.90
CA MET A 73 -8.41 -5.77 -8.71
C MET A 73 -8.68 -4.81 -7.57
N LEU A 74 -8.58 -5.35 -6.35
CA LEU A 74 -8.60 -4.62 -5.09
C LEU A 74 -7.42 -5.09 -4.25
N LEU A 75 -6.59 -4.16 -3.81
CA LEU A 75 -5.52 -4.37 -2.84
C LEU A 75 -5.79 -3.47 -1.64
N LEU A 76 -5.73 -4.05 -0.44
CA LEU A 76 -5.86 -3.35 0.83
C LEU A 76 -4.66 -3.71 1.71
N VAL A 77 -3.95 -2.70 2.21
CA VAL A 77 -2.78 -2.87 3.08
C VAL A 77 -2.97 -2.03 4.34
N ALA A 78 -3.24 -2.69 5.46
CA ALA A 78 -3.36 -2.03 6.77
C ALA A 78 -2.02 -2.00 7.51
N SER A 79 -1.56 -0.81 7.88
CA SER A 79 -0.36 -0.63 8.70
C SER A 79 -0.72 -0.68 10.18
N THR A 80 -0.11 -1.61 10.92
CA THR A 80 -0.26 -1.69 12.37
C THR A 80 0.40 -0.53 13.10
N ASP A 81 1.47 0.03 12.51
CA ASP A 81 2.27 1.09 13.14
C ASP A 81 1.65 2.47 12.96
N SER A 82 1.08 2.77 11.79
CA SER A 82 0.47 4.08 11.48
C SER A 82 -1.06 4.11 11.59
N LYS A 83 -1.71 2.95 11.77
CA LYS A 83 -3.18 2.80 11.75
C LYS A 83 -3.83 3.33 10.46
N LEU A 84 -3.05 3.39 9.37
CA LEU A 84 -3.48 3.77 8.03
C LEU A 84 -3.80 2.54 7.19
N VAL A 85 -4.81 2.68 6.33
CA VAL A 85 -5.14 1.69 5.31
C VAL A 85 -4.82 2.29 3.94
N TYR A 86 -3.92 1.62 3.23
CA TYR A 86 -3.53 1.98 1.87
C TYR A 86 -4.24 1.07 0.88
N THR A 87 -4.76 1.63 -0.21
CA THR A 87 -5.60 0.87 -1.15
C THR A 87 -5.21 1.11 -2.59
N PHE A 88 -5.36 0.09 -3.42
CA PHE A 88 -5.44 0.21 -4.88
C PHE A 88 -6.72 -0.47 -5.33
N SER A 89 -7.50 0.17 -6.21
CA SER A 89 -8.73 -0.43 -6.74
C SER A 89 -8.97 -0.02 -8.19
N THR A 90 -9.44 -0.97 -8.98
CA THR A 90 -10.01 -0.69 -10.31
C THR A 90 -11.42 -0.10 -10.20
N PRO A 91 -11.93 0.64 -11.20
CA PRO A 91 -13.19 1.38 -11.10
C PRO A 91 -14.40 0.59 -10.57
N LYS A 92 -14.58 -0.67 -11.03
CA LYS A 92 -15.71 -1.52 -10.60
C LYS A 92 -15.66 -1.91 -9.12
N LEU A 93 -14.48 -1.90 -8.50
CA LEU A 93 -14.27 -2.31 -7.11
C LEU A 93 -14.11 -1.11 -6.16
N ARG A 94 -14.14 0.11 -6.70
CA ARG A 94 -13.93 1.34 -5.93
C ARG A 94 -14.96 1.54 -4.80
N ARG A 95 -16.19 1.09 -5.01
CA ARG A 95 -17.27 1.11 -3.99
C ARG A 95 -16.87 0.46 -2.66
N PHE A 96 -16.01 -0.56 -2.67
CA PHE A 96 -15.56 -1.24 -1.44
C PHE A 96 -14.76 -0.33 -0.52
N ILE A 97 -14.12 0.72 -1.05
CA ILE A 97 -13.24 1.60 -0.29
C ILE A 97 -13.78 3.04 -0.20
N GLU A 98 -14.74 3.44 -1.03
CA GLU A 98 -15.30 4.80 -1.07
C GLU A 98 -16.68 4.92 -0.41
N GLU A 99 -17.54 3.91 -0.55
CA GLU A 99 -18.88 3.94 0.02
C GLU A 99 -18.88 3.60 1.50
N ASN A 100 -19.88 4.10 2.22
CA ASN A 100 -19.99 3.92 3.67
C ASN A 100 -20.08 2.45 4.08
N GLU A 101 -20.80 1.63 3.31
CA GLU A 101 -20.95 0.19 3.56
C GLU A 101 -19.60 -0.52 3.49
N GLY A 102 -18.85 -0.33 2.40
CA GLY A 102 -17.52 -0.91 2.21
C GLY A 102 -16.52 -0.41 3.28
N LYS A 103 -16.50 0.90 3.54
CA LYS A 103 -15.67 1.48 4.60
C LYS A 103 -16.03 0.93 5.99
N SER A 104 -17.31 0.68 6.27
CA SER A 104 -17.77 0.10 7.53
C SER A 104 -17.28 -1.34 7.70
N LEU A 105 -17.40 -2.14 6.65
CA LEU A 105 -16.90 -3.52 6.63
C LEU A 105 -15.38 -3.56 6.91
N VAL A 106 -14.59 -2.77 6.18
CA VAL A 106 -13.14 -2.68 6.39
C VAL A 106 -12.81 -2.27 7.82
N ARG A 107 -13.50 -1.27 8.37
CA ARG A 107 -13.27 -0.84 9.76
C ARG A 107 -13.60 -1.94 10.75
N ASN A 108 -14.70 -2.66 10.57
CA ASN A 108 -15.11 -3.72 11.48
C ASN A 108 -14.11 -4.89 11.46
N CYS A 109 -13.61 -5.29 10.30
CA CYS A 109 -12.58 -6.33 10.20
C CYS A 109 -11.24 -5.94 10.83
N LEU A 110 -10.94 -4.63 10.90
CA LEU A 110 -9.67 -4.12 11.43
C LEU A 110 -9.75 -3.64 12.88
N LYS A 111 -10.94 -3.67 13.51
CA LYS A 111 -11.06 -3.51 14.96
C LYS A 111 -10.36 -4.72 15.58
N LYS A 112 -9.32 -4.47 16.37
CA LYS A 112 -8.84 -5.48 17.32
C LYS A 112 -9.99 -5.76 18.28
N GLU A 113 -10.26 -7.02 18.58
CA GLU A 113 -10.83 -7.34 19.89
C GLU A 113 -9.75 -6.91 20.89
N ASP A 114 -10.02 -5.83 21.61
CA ASP A 114 -9.20 -5.43 22.75
C ASP A 114 -9.45 -6.51 23.83
N SER A 115 -8.55 -7.49 23.91
CA SER A 115 -8.48 -8.50 24.99
C SER A 115 -7.05 -8.62 25.48
#